data_AF-A0A395XMX9-F1
#
_entry.id   AF-A0A395XMX9-F1
#
_cell.length_a   1.000
_cell.length_b   1.000
_cell.length_c   1.000
_cell.angle_alpha   90.00
_cell.angle_beta   90.00
_cell.angle_gamma   90.00
#
_symmetry.space_group_name_H-M   'P 1'
#
loop_
_entity.id
_entity.type
_entity.pdbx_description
1 polymer ?
#
loop_
_entity_poly.entity_id
_entity_poly.type
_entity_poly.pdbx_seq_one_letter_code
_entity_poly.pdbx_strand_id
1 'polypeptide(L)'
;MFWKSRKKKNATIIKELIEAGCTGLGIKTKSYLKEVPEELIELAKENDFPVIDIPFYYSLSDIIEVVYSRFYVLENEKLNAKQKLLEDISDIFFSKRGVMEMTYRIAGFLNRTVLLLDEDFRCIYAAKKMSQKDICAKGDILKRLK
;
A
#
# COMPACT_ATOMS: atom_id res chain seq x y z
N MET A 1 -39.47 29.61 7.83
CA MET A 1 -39.51 30.24 6.48
C MET A 1 -38.14 30.83 6.12
N PHE A 2 -37.04 30.06 6.21
CA PHE A 2 -35.67 30.62 6.10
C PHE A 2 -34.71 29.86 5.17
N TRP A 3 -35.19 28.88 4.38
CA TRP A 3 -34.32 28.04 3.53
C TRP A 3 -34.73 27.94 2.05
N LYS A 4 -35.69 28.76 1.58
CA LYS A 4 -36.08 28.74 0.15
C LYS A 4 -35.15 29.52 -0.78
N SER A 5 -34.19 30.31 -0.27
CA SER A 5 -33.38 31.25 -1.08
C SER A 5 -31.91 30.86 -1.35
N ARG A 6 -31.50 29.58 -1.23
CA ARG A 6 -30.09 29.19 -1.46
C ARG A 6 -29.81 28.09 -2.49
N LYS A 7 -30.77 27.71 -3.36
CA LYS A 7 -30.52 26.74 -4.44
C LYS A 7 -29.27 27.05 -5.28
N LYS A 8 -29.03 28.34 -5.59
CA LYS A 8 -27.86 28.78 -6.39
C LYS A 8 -26.49 28.68 -5.71
N LYS A 9 -26.38 28.50 -4.39
CA LYS A 9 -25.07 28.50 -3.68
C LYS A 9 -24.44 27.12 -3.50
N ASN A 10 -25.21 26.05 -3.67
CA ASN A 10 -24.70 24.69 -3.45
C ASN A 10 -24.04 24.11 -4.71
N ALA A 11 -24.42 24.57 -5.91
CA ALA A 11 -23.85 24.12 -7.17
C ALA A 11 -22.46 24.71 -7.49
N THR A 12 -22.00 25.74 -6.77
CA THR A 12 -20.66 26.31 -6.99
C THR A 12 -19.57 25.57 -6.21
N ILE A 13 -19.93 24.92 -5.09
CA ILE A 13 -18.94 24.41 -4.15
C ILE A 13 -18.08 23.28 -4.73
N ILE A 14 -18.65 22.41 -5.58
CA ILE A 14 -17.87 21.36 -6.23
C ILE A 14 -16.83 21.96 -7.17
N LYS A 15 -17.22 22.97 -7.96
CA LYS A 15 -16.28 23.66 -8.86
C LYS A 15 -15.17 24.36 -8.07
N GLU A 16 -15.53 25.06 -7.00
CA GLU A 16 -14.56 25.71 -6.11
C GLU A 16 -13.60 24.71 -5.46
N LEU A 17 -14.09 23.54 -5.02
CA LEU A 17 -13.27 22.48 -4.44
C LEU A 17 -12.32 21.86 -5.47
N ILE A 18 -12.79 21.62 -6.70
CA ILE A 18 -11.96 21.12 -7.80
C ILE A 18 -10.88 22.15 -8.15
N GLU A 19 -11.25 23.43 -8.30
CA GLU A 19 -10.31 24.53 -8.55
C GLU A 19 -9.27 24.66 -7.43
N ALA A 20 -9.66 24.38 -6.18
CA ALA A 20 -8.76 24.34 -5.03
C ALA A 20 -7.88 23.06 -4.97
N GLY A 21 -8.01 22.13 -5.91
CA GLY A 21 -7.23 20.90 -5.98
C GLY A 21 -7.68 19.81 -5.00
N CYS A 22 -8.91 19.88 -4.51
CA CYS A 22 -9.47 18.82 -3.67
C CYS A 22 -9.73 17.55 -4.50
N THR A 23 -9.57 16.38 -3.89
CA THR A 23 -9.78 15.08 -4.54
C THR A 23 -11.20 14.52 -4.37
N GLY A 24 -12.04 15.16 -3.55
CA GLY A 24 -13.38 14.70 -3.23
C GLY A 24 -13.98 15.48 -2.06
N LEU A 25 -15.22 15.16 -1.70
CA LEU A 25 -15.96 15.79 -0.60
C LEU A 25 -16.66 14.76 0.28
N GLY A 26 -16.36 14.77 1.58
CA GLY A 26 -17.09 14.01 2.59
C GLY A 26 -18.16 14.87 3.26
N ILE A 27 -19.43 14.45 3.22
CA ILE A 27 -20.55 15.16 3.83
C ILE A 27 -21.13 14.31 4.95
N LYS A 28 -21.14 14.83 6.18
CA LYS A 28 -21.85 14.20 7.30
C LYS A 28 -23.31 14.62 7.28
N THR A 29 -24.14 13.85 6.58
CA THR A 29 -25.60 14.08 6.58
C THR A 29 -26.18 13.95 8.00
N LYS A 30 -27.37 14.50 8.20
CA LYS A 30 -28.11 14.64 9.48
C LYS A 30 -27.54 15.64 10.48
N SER A 31 -26.31 16.15 10.30
CA SER A 31 -25.78 17.27 11.10
C SER A 31 -26.41 18.61 10.70
N TYR A 32 -26.61 18.83 9.39
CA TYR A 32 -27.17 20.07 8.84
C TYR A 32 -28.00 19.86 7.56
N LEU A 33 -27.81 18.74 6.87
CA LEU A 33 -28.51 18.33 5.64
C LEU A 33 -29.17 16.98 5.89
N LYS A 34 -30.47 16.81 5.63
CA LYS A 34 -31.13 15.49 5.78
C LYS A 34 -30.51 14.46 4.84
N GLU A 35 -30.26 14.87 3.60
CA GLU A 35 -29.72 14.06 2.50
C GLU A 35 -28.85 14.97 1.63
N VAL A 36 -27.96 14.37 0.83
CA VAL A 36 -27.15 15.11 -0.16
C VAL A 36 -28.06 15.58 -1.29
N PRO A 37 -28.09 16.88 -1.65
CA PRO A 37 -28.93 17.38 -2.73
C PRO A 37 -28.59 16.73 -4.08
N GLU A 38 -29.61 16.37 -4.85
CA GLU A 38 -29.47 15.69 -6.15
C GLU A 38 -28.64 16.51 -7.15
N GLU A 39 -28.85 17.83 -7.20
CA GLU A 39 -28.06 18.78 -8.02
C GLU A 39 -26.54 18.69 -7.73
N LEU A 40 -26.15 18.39 -6.48
CA LEU A 40 -24.75 18.25 -6.09
C LEU A 40 -24.18 16.89 -6.50
N ILE A 41 -25.01 15.85 -6.50
CA ILE A 41 -24.65 14.50 -6.97
C ILE A 41 -24.46 14.51 -8.49
N GLU A 42 -25.34 15.18 -9.23
CA GLU A 42 -25.21 15.33 -10.69
C GLU A 42 -23.91 16.06 -11.06
N LEU A 43 -23.65 17.21 -10.42
CA LEU A 43 -22.43 17.96 -10.68
C LEU A 43 -21.16 17.20 -10.30
N ALA A 44 -21.19 16.44 -9.19
CA ALA A 44 -20.10 15.55 -8.79
C ALA A 44 -19.79 14.50 -9.87
N LYS A 45 -20.84 13.85 -10.41
CA LYS A 45 -20.73 12.85 -11.47
C LYS A 45 -20.21 13.46 -12.77
N GLU A 46 -20.70 14.63 -13.16
CA GLU A 46 -20.24 15.34 -14.36
C GLU A 46 -18.74 15.68 -14.33
N ASN A 47 -18.18 15.89 -13.14
CA ASN A 47 -16.78 16.29 -12.94
C ASN A 47 -15.89 15.14 -12.43
N ASP A 48 -16.37 13.90 -12.41
CA ASP A 48 -15.66 12.73 -11.85
C ASP A 48 -15.12 12.99 -10.42
N PHE A 49 -15.88 13.77 -9.63
CA PHE A 49 -15.50 14.23 -8.31
C PHE A 49 -16.21 13.40 -7.22
N PRO A 50 -15.50 12.55 -6.46
CA PRO A 50 -16.12 11.69 -5.45
C PRO A 50 -16.81 12.50 -4.33
N VAL A 51 -18.08 12.19 -4.08
CA VAL A 51 -18.83 12.69 -2.93
C VAL A 51 -19.26 11.51 -2.07
N ILE A 52 -18.89 11.55 -0.79
CA ILE A 52 -19.09 10.45 0.17
C ILE A 52 -20.02 10.94 1.28
N ASP A 53 -21.12 10.22 1.51
CA ASP A 53 -21.95 10.43 2.69
C ASP A 53 -21.32 9.71 3.89
N ILE A 54 -20.98 10.48 4.91
CA ILE A 54 -20.35 9.99 6.13
C ILE A 54 -21.45 9.73 7.17
N PRO A 55 -21.58 8.48 7.66
CA PRO A 55 -22.57 8.15 8.67
C PRO A 55 -22.44 9.01 9.93
N PHE A 56 -23.58 9.42 10.49
CA PHE A 56 -23.62 10.41 11.58
C PHE A 56 -22.88 9.97 12.87
N TYR A 57 -22.76 8.67 13.11
CA TYR A 57 -22.11 8.13 14.30
C TYR A 57 -20.58 8.19 14.25
N TYR A 58 -19.96 8.46 13.09
CA TYR A 58 -18.52 8.71 13.01
C TYR A 58 -18.20 10.18 13.30
N SER A 59 -17.27 10.42 14.22
CA SER A 59 -16.68 11.72 14.48
C SER A 59 -15.58 12.05 13.47
N LEU A 60 -15.18 13.33 13.41
CA LEU A 60 -14.01 13.72 12.61
C LEU A 60 -12.74 13.01 13.09
N SER A 61 -12.60 12.84 14.40
CA SER A 61 -11.47 12.13 15.01
C SER A 61 -11.37 10.68 14.52
N ASP A 62 -12.49 9.96 14.44
CA ASP A 62 -12.51 8.56 13.96
C ASP A 62 -12.01 8.48 12.51
N ILE A 63 -12.44 9.40 11.65
CA ILE A 63 -12.04 9.45 10.24
C ILE A 63 -10.56 9.75 10.13
N ILE A 64 -10.10 10.76 10.88
CA ILE A 64 -8.70 11.17 10.91
C ILE A 64 -7.81 10.02 11.39
N GLU A 65 -8.22 9.27 12.41
CA GLU A 65 -7.49 8.11 12.92
C GLU A 65 -7.34 7.00 11.87
N VAL A 66 -8.42 6.68 11.15
CA VAL A 66 -8.37 5.69 10.05
C VAL A 66 -7.42 6.15 8.94
N VAL A 67 -7.47 7.43 8.57
CA VAL A 67 -6.57 7.99 7.55
C VAL A 67 -5.12 7.91 8.01
N TYR A 68 -4.81 8.40 9.21
CA TYR A 68 -3.45 8.40 9.74
C TYR A 68 -2.89 6.99 9.93
N SER A 69 -3.69 6.06 10.47
CA SER A 69 -3.24 4.67 10.62
C SER A 69 -2.87 4.06 9.27
N ARG A 70 -3.62 4.36 8.20
CA ARG A 70 -3.30 3.87 6.86
C ARG A 70 -2.02 4.50 6.32
N PHE A 71 -1.83 5.81 6.49
CA PHE A 71 -0.58 6.49 6.12
C PHE A 71 0.62 5.91 6.88
N TYR A 72 0.49 5.72 8.20
CA TYR A 72 1.54 5.16 9.04
C TYR A 72 1.91 3.74 8.61
N VAL A 73 0.92 2.89 8.30
CA VAL A 73 1.18 1.54 7.78
C VAL A 73 1.94 1.62 6.45
N LEU A 74 1.51 2.45 5.50
CA LEU A 74 2.18 2.59 4.21
C LEU A 74 3.62 3.09 4.32
N GLU A 75 3.88 4.02 5.25
CA GLU A 75 5.22 4.55 5.50
C GLU A 75 6.14 3.49 6.12
N ASN A 76 5.61 2.68 7.04
CA ASN A 76 6.39 1.72 7.81
C ASN A 76 6.44 0.31 7.19
N GLU A 77 5.59 -0.03 6.23
CA GLU A 77 5.54 -1.37 5.60
C GLU A 77 6.90 -1.81 5.06
N LYS A 78 7.62 -0.92 4.35
CA LYS A 78 8.94 -1.26 3.78
C LYS A 78 10.01 -1.46 4.86
N LEU A 79 9.97 -0.66 5.92
CA LEU A 79 10.93 -0.75 7.02
C LEU A 79 10.68 -2.01 7.84
N ASN A 80 9.42 -2.26 8.21
CA ASN A 80 8.98 -3.45 8.93
C ASN A 80 9.29 -4.73 8.15
N ALA A 81 9.08 -4.73 6.84
CA ALA A 81 9.42 -5.87 5.99
C ALA A 81 10.92 -6.19 6.04
N LYS A 82 11.79 -5.16 5.93
CA LYS A 82 13.25 -5.35 6.04
C LYS A 82 13.67 -5.84 7.41
N GLN A 83 13.13 -5.25 8.47
CA GLN A 83 13.45 -5.64 9.84
C GLN A 83 13.05 -7.09 10.12
N LYS A 84 11.84 -7.49 9.70
CA LYS A 84 11.37 -8.86 9.79
C LYS A 84 12.27 -9.85 9.05
N LEU A 85 12.77 -9.49 7.85
CA LEU A 85 13.73 -10.33 7.13
C LEU A 85 15.02 -10.54 7.96
N LEU A 86 15.54 -9.47 8.57
CA LEU A 86 16.75 -9.55 9.38
C LEU A 86 16.55 -10.39 10.65
N GLU A 87 15.41 -10.23 11.32
CA GLU A 87 15.01 -11.07 12.46
C GLU A 87 14.91 -12.54 12.04
N ASP A 88 14.20 -12.84 10.95
CA ASP A 88 14.06 -14.19 10.40
C ASP A 88 15.43 -14.84 10.08
N ILE A 89 16.35 -14.10 9.43
CA ILE A 89 17.69 -14.60 9.11
C ILE A 89 18.49 -14.85 10.40
N SER A 90 18.42 -13.92 11.35
CA SER A 90 19.13 -14.02 12.63
C SER A 90 18.66 -15.24 13.42
N ASP A 91 17.35 -15.46 13.49
CA ASP A 91 16.78 -16.62 14.16
C ASP A 91 17.23 -17.94 13.53
N ILE A 92 17.30 -18.01 12.20
CA ILE A 92 17.80 -19.20 11.48
C ILE A 92 19.28 -19.43 11.77
N PHE A 93 20.06 -18.35 11.91
CA PHE A 93 21.49 -18.41 12.24
C PHE A 93 21.70 -18.96 13.65
N PHE A 94 21.03 -18.38 14.64
CA PHE A 94 21.16 -18.82 16.03
C PHE A 94 20.56 -20.21 16.27
N SER A 95 19.50 -20.57 15.56
CA SER A 95 18.88 -21.90 15.65
C SER A 95 19.69 -23.00 14.94
N LYS A 96 20.85 -22.68 14.35
CA LYS A 96 21.70 -23.60 13.56
C LYS A 96 20.93 -24.33 12.45
N ARG A 97 19.85 -23.73 11.93
CA ARG A 97 18.97 -24.30 10.89
C ARG A 97 19.60 -24.30 9.48
N GLY A 98 20.82 -23.75 9.36
CA GLY A 98 21.68 -23.91 8.19
C GLY A 98 21.49 -22.85 7.11
N VAL A 99 22.53 -22.66 6.30
CA VAL A 99 22.61 -21.63 5.23
C VAL A 99 21.60 -21.83 4.10
N MET A 100 21.10 -23.05 3.90
CA MET A 100 20.07 -23.35 2.90
C MET A 100 18.75 -22.64 3.21
N GLU A 101 18.28 -22.73 4.45
CA GLU A 101 17.00 -22.14 4.87
C GLU A 101 17.06 -20.61 4.76
N MET A 102 18.19 -20.00 5.14
CA MET A 102 18.43 -18.56 4.96
C MET A 102 18.32 -18.15 3.50
N THR A 103 19.01 -18.87 2.61
CA THR A 103 19.03 -18.57 1.17
C THR A 103 17.61 -18.63 0.59
N TYR A 104 16.79 -19.60 1.02
CA TYR A 104 15.39 -19.72 0.62
C TYR A 104 14.52 -18.57 1.14
N ARG A 105 14.69 -18.16 2.40
CA ARG A 105 13.95 -17.04 2.99
C ARG A 105 14.28 -15.71 2.32
N ILE A 106 15.56 -15.47 2.01
CA ILE A 106 16.00 -14.29 1.27
C ILE A 106 15.41 -14.29 -0.13
N ALA A 107 15.43 -15.43 -0.83
CA ALA A 107 14.84 -15.54 -2.17
C ALA A 107 13.32 -15.30 -2.16
N GLY A 108 12.61 -15.85 -1.17
CA GLY A 108 11.19 -15.63 -0.97
C GLY A 108 10.85 -14.16 -0.73
N PHE A 109 11.60 -13.50 0.16
CA PHE A 109 11.40 -12.08 0.46
C PHE A 109 11.68 -11.16 -0.74
N LEU A 110 12.80 -11.37 -1.43
CA LEU A 110 13.16 -10.58 -2.61
C LEU A 110 12.31 -10.92 -3.83
N ASN A 111 11.56 -12.02 -3.76
CA ASN A 111 10.84 -12.62 -4.88
C ASN A 111 11.77 -12.72 -6.10
N ARG A 112 12.99 -13.23 -5.91
CA ARG A 112 14.06 -13.37 -6.92
C ARG A 112 14.87 -14.62 -6.66
N THR A 113 15.52 -15.14 -7.69
CA THR A 113 16.51 -16.22 -7.54
C THR A 113 17.73 -15.70 -6.80
N VAL A 114 18.18 -16.42 -5.77
CA VAL A 114 19.36 -16.07 -4.95
C VAL A 114 20.34 -17.23 -4.99
N LEU A 115 21.61 -16.91 -5.25
CA LEU A 115 22.70 -17.87 -5.34
C LEU A 115 23.68 -17.61 -4.20
N LEU A 116 24.04 -18.66 -3.46
CA LEU A 116 25.11 -18.65 -2.49
C LEU A 116 26.34 -19.29 -3.13
N LEU A 117 27.41 -18.51 -3.25
CA LEU A 117 28.66 -18.91 -3.89
C LEU A 117 29.80 -18.93 -2.87
N ASP A 118 30.85 -19.71 -3.15
CA ASP A 118 32.12 -19.60 -2.44
C ASP A 118 33.04 -18.53 -3.07
N GLU A 119 34.25 -18.39 -2.53
CA GLU A 119 35.28 -17.45 -3.00
C GLU A 119 35.71 -17.72 -4.45
N ASP A 120 35.60 -18.98 -4.92
CA ASP A 120 35.90 -19.42 -6.28
C ASP A 120 34.69 -19.28 -7.23
N PHE A 121 33.61 -18.61 -6.81
CA PHE A 121 32.33 -18.50 -7.52
C PHE A 121 31.66 -19.85 -7.82
N ARG A 122 31.94 -20.89 -7.03
CA ARG A 122 31.23 -22.16 -7.09
C ARG A 122 29.89 -22.04 -6.40
N CYS A 123 28.84 -22.50 -7.06
CA CYS A 123 27.51 -22.51 -6.48
C CYS A 123 27.41 -23.53 -5.34
N ILE A 124 27.30 -23.03 -4.11
CA ILE A 124 27.04 -23.82 -2.92
C ILE A 124 25.54 -24.16 -2.86
N TYR A 125 24.69 -23.14 -3.02
CA TYR A 125 23.23 -23.26 -3.00
C TYR A 125 22.53 -22.28 -3.93
N ALA A 126 21.37 -22.68 -4.45
CA ALA A 126 20.54 -21.86 -5.30
C ALA A 126 19.08 -21.94 -4.84
N ALA A 127 18.56 -20.84 -4.32
CA ALA A 127 17.14 -20.70 -4.04
C ALA A 127 16.45 -20.15 -5.29
N LYS A 128 15.88 -21.07 -6.08
CA LYS A 128 15.33 -20.80 -7.41
C LYS A 128 13.83 -20.51 -7.36
N LYS A 129 13.36 -19.62 -8.23
CA LYS A 129 11.95 -19.61 -8.63
C LYS A 129 11.63 -20.82 -9.50
N MET A 130 10.40 -21.32 -9.40
CA MET A 130 9.91 -22.49 -10.16
C MET A 130 10.08 -22.37 -11.69
N SER A 131 10.17 -21.14 -12.21
CA SER A 131 10.36 -20.81 -13.63
C SER A 131 11.81 -20.85 -14.11
N GLN A 132 12.81 -21.04 -13.23
CA GLN A 132 14.23 -20.95 -13.57
C GLN A 132 15.02 -22.16 -13.04
N LYS A 133 14.58 -23.37 -13.41
CA LYS A 133 15.17 -24.62 -12.90
C LYS A 133 16.64 -24.82 -13.31
N ASP A 134 17.07 -24.25 -14.45
CA ASP A 134 18.35 -24.61 -15.09
C ASP A 134 19.51 -23.60 -14.88
N ILE A 135 19.41 -22.67 -13.91
CA ILE A 135 20.43 -21.62 -13.73
C ILE A 135 21.79 -22.16 -13.24
N CYS A 136 21.79 -23.11 -12.29
CA CYS A 136 23.00 -23.75 -11.78
C CYS A 136 22.67 -24.99 -10.93
N ALA A 137 23.56 -25.97 -10.92
CA ALA A 137 23.62 -27.09 -10.01
C ALA A 137 24.69 -26.85 -8.92
N LYS A 138 24.66 -27.67 -7.86
CA LYS A 138 25.65 -27.61 -6.79
C LYS A 138 27.02 -27.97 -7.37
N GLY A 139 28.01 -27.07 -7.22
CA GLY A 139 29.36 -27.22 -7.73
C GLY A 139 29.63 -26.53 -9.08
N ASP A 140 28.62 -25.95 -9.73
CA ASP A 140 28.83 -25.21 -10.97
C ASP A 140 29.64 -23.93 -10.71
N ILE A 141 30.66 -23.70 -11.54
CA ILE A 141 31.46 -22.47 -11.52
C ILE A 141 30.78 -21.44 -12.41
N LEU A 142 30.29 -20.35 -11.83
CA LEU A 142 29.67 -19.27 -12.58
C LEU A 142 30.74 -18.30 -13.07
N LYS A 143 30.72 -18.00 -14.37
CA LYS A 143 31.54 -16.95 -14.98
C LYS A 143 30.67 -15.73 -15.26
N ARG A 144 31.15 -14.55 -14.84
CA ARG A 144 30.51 -13.29 -15.18
C ARG A 144 30.59 -13.09 -16.71
N LEU A 145 29.45 -12.94 -17.37
CA LEU A 145 29.39 -12.50 -18.76
C LEU A 145 29.95 -11.06 -18.82
N LYS A 146 31.01 -10.87 -19.63
CA LYS A 146 31.58 -9.55 -19.93
C LYS A 146 30.64 -8.76 -20.82
#